data_AF-A0A6J4Y255-F1
#
_entry.id   AF-A0A6J4Y255-F1
#
_cell.length_a   1.000
_cell.length_b   1.000
_cell.length_c   1.000
_cell.angle_alpha   90.00
_cell.angle_beta   90.00
_cell.angle_gamma   90.00
#
_symmetry.space_group_name_H-M   'P 1'
#
loop_
_entity.id
_entity.type
_entity.pdbx_description
1 polymer ?
#
loop_
_entity_poly.entity_id
_entity_poly.type
_entity_poly.pdbx_seq_one_letter_code
_entity_poly.pdbx_strand_id
1 'polypeptide(L)'
;MKKKITGIWLIFVLLAFNDIADASWLINVERYHVSAHGQNSCQDCHAEIADKSLHPDPADVYRSLQEFYRLEQCTSCHEDILEDMDEGMHGGKENADGKEFKFCIGCHDPHYQLFYSEAAAKLDLSQPVEKKCSLCHELENKLPEVSEEDQACMECHAAIALADPRASQKITSFCFTCHADKVSGDQGPARHALIDASAYANTPHAEVACSVCHPRAFEFGHDNQPVGDCRQCHVPHDEKVNHDLHAVVACEACHLAEVTPRRDPASRFILWDKTRNPDRITSIHQMVLPQKTDDCRSCHAADNQLGAAAMVLPPKSVLCMPCHAATFSAGDGITLGSLGLFVLGIVAVGSVWFSGGRGSPTTGSYSSHTRGRVTRALSGGRILLIVKSLLLDGLLQRRLFRASRERWLLHALIFYPFVFRFIWGMVGLIASLGWPQWPGAWAMLEKNHPLTAFLFDLSGILVLVGVAGMIIRRYQLRSSGPLPGMPAADWPGYALLGGIMIVGYVLEGMRMAMTGSPAGASWAFVGDAVSRLLTGLEFTNTYGYVWYLHAALTGAFVVYLPFSRMFHMIMAPVVMAMKAANGREARKL
;
A
#
# COMPACT_ATOMS: atom_id res chain seq x y z
N MET A 1 -3.62 5.39 -39.99
CA MET A 1 -3.52 5.04 -38.55
C MET A 1 -3.57 6.24 -37.61
N LYS A 2 -2.93 7.39 -37.91
CA LYS A 2 -2.99 8.59 -37.03
C LYS A 2 -4.41 9.16 -36.79
N LYS A 3 -5.30 9.16 -37.79
CA LYS A 3 -6.68 9.68 -37.64
C LYS A 3 -7.61 8.86 -36.74
N LYS A 4 -7.36 7.54 -36.59
CA LYS A 4 -8.14 6.68 -35.67
C LYS A 4 -7.69 6.80 -34.22
N ILE A 5 -6.43 7.19 -33.98
CA ILE A 5 -5.88 7.38 -32.63
C ILE A 5 -6.37 8.70 -32.02
N THR A 6 -6.55 9.75 -32.82
CA THR A 6 -7.15 11.03 -32.36
C THR A 6 -8.64 10.92 -32.02
N GLY A 7 -9.40 10.06 -32.69
CA GLY A 7 -10.82 9.85 -32.36
C GLY A 7 -11.04 9.10 -31.03
N ILE A 8 -10.16 8.16 -30.70
CA ILE A 8 -10.22 7.41 -29.43
C ILE A 8 -9.80 8.31 -28.25
N TRP A 9 -8.83 9.20 -28.45
CA TRP A 9 -8.46 10.19 -27.43
C TRP A 9 -9.55 11.24 -27.19
N LEU A 10 -10.28 11.69 -28.22
CA LEU A 10 -11.41 12.61 -28.02
C LEU A 10 -12.59 11.96 -27.29
N ILE A 11 -12.86 10.68 -27.54
CA ILE A 11 -13.90 9.93 -26.81
C ILE A 11 -13.47 9.66 -25.37
N PHE A 12 -12.19 9.36 -25.11
CA PHE A 12 -11.69 9.19 -23.73
C PHE A 12 -11.65 10.51 -22.95
N VAL A 13 -11.37 11.64 -23.62
CA VAL A 13 -11.41 12.96 -22.99
C VAL A 13 -12.85 13.42 -22.76
N LEU A 14 -13.78 13.17 -23.68
CA LEU A 14 -15.21 13.45 -23.46
C LEU A 14 -15.85 12.56 -22.40
N LEU A 15 -15.38 11.31 -22.22
CA LEU A 15 -15.80 10.44 -21.12
C LEU A 15 -15.11 10.74 -19.79
N ALA A 16 -13.98 11.48 -19.81
CA ALA A 16 -13.28 11.94 -18.60
C ALA A 16 -13.81 13.29 -18.07
N PHE A 17 -14.71 13.95 -18.79
CA PHE A 17 -15.43 15.16 -18.38
C PHE A 17 -16.94 14.94 -18.26
N ASN A 18 -17.38 13.69 -18.11
CA ASN A 18 -18.64 13.44 -17.42
C ASN A 18 -18.36 13.54 -15.92
N ASP A 19 -18.15 14.77 -15.44
CA ASP A 19 -18.75 15.12 -14.17
C ASP A 19 -20.25 14.95 -14.41
N ILE A 20 -20.76 13.72 -14.24
CA ILE A 20 -22.15 13.56 -13.85
C ILE A 20 -22.26 14.51 -12.68
N ALA A 21 -23.06 15.57 -12.80
CA ALA A 21 -23.30 16.47 -11.70
C ALA A 21 -23.66 15.58 -10.51
N ASP A 22 -22.71 15.40 -9.58
CA ASP A 22 -22.88 14.46 -8.49
C ASP A 22 -24.01 15.05 -7.66
N ALA A 23 -25.20 14.47 -7.86
CA ALA A 23 -26.40 14.94 -7.24
C ALA A 23 -26.19 14.77 -5.73
N SER A 24 -25.98 15.90 -5.07
CA SER A 24 -25.72 15.96 -3.65
C SER A 24 -26.99 16.41 -2.95
N TRP A 25 -27.19 15.90 -1.74
CA TRP A 25 -28.14 16.44 -0.79
C TRP A 25 -27.72 17.81 -0.28
N LEU A 26 -26.51 18.29 -0.60
CA LEU A 26 -26.03 19.61 -0.22
C LEU A 26 -26.18 20.63 -1.35
N ILE A 27 -26.77 21.77 -1.02
CA ILE A 27 -27.02 22.92 -1.87
C ILE A 27 -26.01 24.03 -1.55
N ASN A 28 -25.25 24.44 -2.55
CA ASN A 28 -24.42 25.64 -2.47
C ASN A 28 -25.34 26.87 -2.53
N VAL A 29 -25.49 27.54 -1.38
CA VAL A 29 -26.41 28.68 -1.21
C VAL A 29 -26.12 29.80 -2.21
N GLU A 30 -24.85 30.07 -2.50
CA GLU A 30 -24.47 31.12 -3.45
C GLU A 30 -24.86 30.78 -4.89
N ARG A 31 -24.59 29.54 -5.33
CA ARG A 31 -25.00 29.07 -6.65
C ARG A 31 -26.52 29.01 -6.79
N TYR A 32 -27.21 28.61 -5.74
CA TYR A 32 -28.67 28.57 -5.72
C TYR A 32 -29.28 29.96 -5.82
N HIS A 33 -28.77 30.93 -5.04
CA HIS A 33 -29.26 32.30 -5.03
C HIS A 33 -29.25 32.97 -6.42
N VAL A 34 -28.22 32.72 -7.23
CA VAL A 34 -28.10 33.30 -8.59
C VAL A 34 -28.85 32.49 -9.67
N SER A 35 -29.42 31.35 -9.30
CA SER A 35 -30.16 30.48 -10.23
C SER A 35 -31.52 31.08 -10.60
N ALA A 36 -32.09 30.54 -11.68
CA ALA A 36 -33.42 30.85 -12.17
C ALA A 36 -34.51 30.62 -11.12
N HIS A 37 -34.27 29.71 -10.18
CA HIS A 37 -35.21 29.32 -9.13
C HIS A 37 -34.78 29.79 -7.74
N GLY A 38 -33.72 30.61 -7.63
CA GLY A 38 -33.14 31.03 -6.35
C GLY A 38 -34.03 31.94 -5.48
N GLN A 39 -35.21 32.30 -5.99
CA GLN A 39 -36.23 33.08 -5.30
C GLN A 39 -37.48 32.25 -4.97
N ASN A 40 -37.55 30.99 -5.42
CA ASN A 40 -38.66 30.09 -5.11
C ASN A 40 -38.44 29.45 -3.73
N SER A 41 -39.52 29.11 -3.05
CA SER A 41 -39.45 28.26 -1.86
C SER A 41 -39.03 26.84 -2.28
N CYS A 42 -38.31 26.13 -1.42
CA CYS A 42 -37.99 24.72 -1.63
C CYS A 42 -39.28 23.91 -1.79
N GLN A 43 -40.34 24.28 -1.07
CA GLN A 43 -41.63 23.59 -1.08
C GLN A 43 -42.44 23.84 -2.36
N ASP A 44 -42.14 24.89 -3.14
CA ASP A 44 -42.78 25.10 -4.44
C ASP A 44 -42.49 23.94 -5.41
N CYS A 45 -41.28 23.38 -5.32
CA CYS A 45 -40.86 22.20 -6.09
C CYS A 45 -41.00 20.89 -5.29
N HIS A 46 -40.83 20.95 -3.96
CA HIS A 46 -40.85 19.80 -3.07
C HIS A 46 -42.09 19.75 -2.15
N ALA A 47 -43.27 20.07 -2.70
CA ALA A 47 -44.53 20.17 -1.95
C ALA A 47 -44.87 18.93 -1.12
N GLU A 48 -44.49 17.73 -1.61
CA GLU A 48 -44.75 16.45 -0.94
C GLU A 48 -44.03 16.29 0.41
N ILE A 49 -43.06 17.15 0.75
CA ILE A 49 -42.35 17.08 2.03
C ILE A 49 -43.27 17.47 3.19
N ALA A 50 -44.17 18.44 3.00
CA ALA A 50 -45.06 18.94 4.05
C ALA A 50 -46.00 17.85 4.60
N ASP A 51 -46.35 16.87 3.76
CA ASP A 51 -47.26 15.78 4.10
C ASP A 51 -46.55 14.53 4.67
N LYS A 52 -45.22 14.53 4.75
CA LYS A 52 -44.43 13.39 5.23
C LYS A 52 -44.17 13.49 6.74
N SER A 53 -44.38 12.38 7.43
CA SER A 53 -44.04 12.25 8.85
C SER A 53 -42.53 12.16 9.11
N LEU A 54 -41.74 11.86 8.08
CA LEU A 54 -40.29 11.70 8.16
C LEU A 54 -39.63 12.24 6.89
N HIS A 55 -38.56 13.01 7.05
CA HIS A 55 -37.75 13.53 5.96
C HIS A 55 -36.27 13.61 6.34
N PRO A 56 -35.34 13.01 5.55
CA PRO A 56 -35.61 12.01 4.52
C PRO A 56 -36.10 10.69 5.16
N ASP A 57 -36.84 9.86 4.42
CA ASP A 57 -37.12 8.48 4.85
C ASP A 57 -35.84 7.64 4.67
N PRO A 58 -35.24 7.09 5.75
CA PRO A 58 -34.06 6.23 5.66
C PRO A 58 -34.29 4.97 4.81
N ALA A 59 -35.54 4.58 4.57
CA ALA A 59 -35.87 3.49 3.65
C ALA A 59 -35.75 3.90 2.18
N ASP A 60 -35.70 5.19 1.83
CA ASP A 60 -35.65 5.66 0.44
C ASP A 60 -34.27 6.21 0.03
N VAL A 61 -33.35 6.45 0.97
CA VAL A 61 -32.04 7.11 0.69
C VAL A 61 -31.11 6.33 -0.26
N TYR A 62 -31.36 5.03 -0.45
CA TYR A 62 -30.62 4.21 -1.42
C TYR A 62 -31.04 4.47 -2.87
N ARG A 63 -32.18 5.13 -3.09
CA ARG A 63 -32.72 5.35 -4.44
C ARG A 63 -31.90 6.39 -5.19
N SER A 64 -31.87 6.23 -6.51
CA SER A 64 -31.20 7.15 -7.42
C SER A 64 -32.02 8.43 -7.62
N LEU A 65 -31.35 9.51 -8.04
CA LEU A 65 -32.01 10.78 -8.37
C LEU A 65 -33.18 10.59 -9.37
N GLN A 66 -33.01 9.72 -10.37
CA GLN A 66 -34.04 9.46 -11.38
C GLN A 66 -35.33 8.88 -10.77
N GLU A 67 -35.23 8.12 -9.69
CA GLU A 67 -36.39 7.52 -9.02
C GLU A 67 -37.15 8.53 -8.15
N PHE A 68 -36.53 9.65 -7.79
CA PHE A 68 -37.17 10.77 -7.09
C PHE A 68 -37.82 11.78 -8.02
N TYR A 69 -37.42 11.78 -9.29
CA TYR A 69 -37.90 12.74 -10.28
C TYR A 69 -39.37 12.51 -10.63
N ARG A 70 -40.14 13.59 -10.67
CA ARG A 70 -41.52 13.63 -11.17
C ARG A 70 -41.60 14.71 -12.25
N LEU A 71 -42.17 14.37 -13.41
CA LEU A 71 -42.30 15.33 -14.52
C LEU A 71 -43.21 16.50 -14.12
N GLU A 72 -44.22 16.21 -13.29
CA GLU A 72 -45.24 17.16 -12.82
C GLU A 72 -44.64 18.29 -11.97
N GLN A 73 -43.48 18.06 -11.33
CA GLN A 73 -42.74 19.10 -10.59
C GLN A 73 -42.31 20.25 -11.51
N CYS A 74 -41.99 19.94 -12.76
CA CYS A 74 -41.53 20.92 -13.73
C CYS A 74 -42.70 21.51 -14.52
N THR A 75 -43.64 20.67 -14.96
CA THR A 75 -44.75 21.09 -15.84
C THR A 75 -45.81 21.93 -15.15
N SER A 76 -45.80 22.01 -13.81
CA SER A 76 -46.64 22.94 -13.05
C SER A 76 -46.37 24.42 -13.42
N CYS A 77 -45.14 24.73 -13.83
CA CYS A 77 -44.72 26.08 -14.24
C CYS A 77 -44.18 26.14 -15.69
N HIS A 78 -43.82 24.99 -16.27
CA HIS A 78 -43.26 24.88 -17.63
C HIS A 78 -44.14 24.04 -18.57
N GLU A 79 -45.46 24.21 -18.52
CA GLU A 79 -46.43 23.49 -19.37
C GLU A 79 -46.14 23.69 -20.86
N ASP A 80 -45.88 24.93 -21.30
CA ASP A 80 -45.57 25.28 -22.70
C ASP A 80 -44.35 24.52 -23.25
N ILE A 81 -43.38 24.19 -22.39
CA ILE A 81 -42.17 23.46 -22.81
C ILE A 81 -42.49 21.99 -23.10
N LEU A 82 -43.49 21.41 -22.41
CA LEU A 82 -43.95 20.06 -22.69
C LEU A 82 -44.64 20.02 -24.06
N GLU A 83 -45.46 21.02 -24.38
CA GLU A 83 -46.12 21.15 -25.68
C GLU A 83 -45.10 21.28 -26.82
N ASP A 84 -44.13 22.19 -26.68
CA ASP A 84 -43.03 22.34 -27.64
C ASP A 84 -42.27 21.01 -27.86
N MET A 85 -42.03 20.26 -26.77
CA MET A 85 -41.33 18.98 -26.84
C MET A 85 -42.14 17.90 -27.56
N ASP A 86 -43.46 17.86 -27.37
CA ASP A 86 -44.37 16.97 -28.10
C ASP A 86 -44.42 17.32 -29.60
N GLU A 87 -44.20 18.61 -29.95
CA GLU A 87 -44.01 19.09 -31.32
C GLU A 87 -42.58 18.88 -31.87
N GLY A 88 -41.67 18.29 -31.07
CA GLY A 88 -40.30 17.98 -31.48
C GLY A 88 -39.33 19.17 -31.36
N MET A 89 -39.65 20.16 -30.55
CA MET A 89 -38.86 21.37 -30.30
C MET A 89 -38.37 21.42 -28.84
N HIS A 90 -37.15 21.90 -28.63
CA HIS A 90 -36.67 22.20 -27.27
C HIS A 90 -35.57 23.28 -27.32
N GLY A 91 -35.71 24.35 -26.52
CA GLY A 91 -34.75 25.45 -26.49
C GLY A 91 -34.57 26.19 -27.83
N GLY A 92 -35.64 26.29 -28.62
CA GLY A 92 -35.64 26.96 -29.93
C GLY A 92 -34.96 26.19 -31.06
N LYS A 93 -34.76 24.87 -30.92
CA LYS A 93 -34.18 23.99 -31.95
C LYS A 93 -35.07 22.78 -32.21
N GLU A 94 -35.15 22.39 -33.50
CA GLU A 94 -35.75 21.10 -33.91
C GLU A 94 -34.91 19.93 -33.39
N ASN A 95 -35.60 18.94 -32.84
CA ASN A 95 -35.00 17.74 -32.28
C ASN A 95 -35.46 16.51 -33.06
N ALA A 96 -34.61 16.04 -33.98
CA ALA A 96 -34.96 15.00 -34.95
C ALA A 96 -35.02 13.56 -34.40
N ASP A 97 -34.62 13.32 -33.14
CA ASP A 97 -34.32 11.95 -32.68
C ASP A 97 -35.34 11.36 -31.68
N GLY A 98 -36.42 12.07 -31.34
CA GLY A 98 -37.60 11.52 -30.62
C GLY A 98 -37.32 10.79 -29.29
N LYS A 99 -36.10 10.87 -28.74
CA LYS A 99 -35.76 10.28 -27.44
C LYS A 99 -36.48 11.08 -26.37
N GLU A 100 -37.23 10.39 -25.52
CA GLU A 100 -38.08 11.00 -24.49
C GLU A 100 -37.30 12.00 -23.62
N PHE A 101 -37.48 13.30 -23.86
CA PHE A 101 -36.97 14.41 -23.04
C PHE A 101 -37.74 14.55 -21.70
N LYS A 102 -38.46 13.51 -21.29
CA LYS A 102 -39.28 13.49 -20.08
C LYS A 102 -38.46 13.52 -18.79
N PHE A 103 -37.14 13.34 -18.86
CA PHE A 103 -36.23 13.43 -17.72
C PHE A 103 -35.42 14.74 -17.77
N CYS A 104 -36.05 15.86 -17.42
CA CYS A 104 -35.48 17.21 -17.55
C CYS A 104 -34.16 17.35 -16.78
N ILE A 105 -34.10 16.77 -15.58
CA ILE A 105 -32.92 16.88 -14.70
C ILE A 105 -31.72 16.02 -15.16
N GLY A 106 -31.88 15.25 -16.23
CA GLY A 106 -30.74 14.58 -16.88
C GLY A 106 -29.85 15.54 -17.67
N CYS A 107 -30.34 16.75 -17.98
CA CYS A 107 -29.59 17.79 -18.66
C CYS A 107 -29.60 19.13 -17.89
N HIS A 108 -30.63 19.38 -17.09
CA HIS A 108 -30.76 20.59 -16.27
C HIS A 108 -30.49 20.31 -14.80
N ASP A 109 -29.93 21.29 -14.10
CA ASP A 109 -29.87 21.28 -12.64
C ASP A 109 -30.82 22.38 -12.12
N PRO A 110 -32.01 22.04 -11.60
CA PRO A 110 -32.98 23.05 -11.19
C PRO A 110 -32.45 23.93 -10.05
N HIS A 111 -31.48 23.48 -9.25
CA HIS A 111 -30.88 24.30 -8.20
C HIS A 111 -29.87 25.30 -8.73
N TYR A 112 -29.24 25.06 -9.88
CA TYR A 112 -28.12 25.90 -10.37
C TYR A 112 -28.28 26.42 -11.80
N GLN A 113 -29.40 26.14 -12.46
CA GLN A 113 -29.70 26.66 -13.79
C GLN A 113 -29.78 28.18 -13.74
N LEU A 114 -28.91 28.89 -14.47
CA LEU A 114 -28.93 30.35 -14.51
C LEU A 114 -30.06 30.90 -15.40
N PHE A 115 -30.51 32.12 -15.12
CA PHE A 115 -31.38 32.88 -16.02
C PHE A 115 -30.68 33.20 -17.35
N TYR A 116 -31.46 33.27 -18.43
CA TYR A 116 -30.97 33.73 -19.72
C TYR A 116 -30.87 35.26 -19.77
N SER A 117 -29.76 35.82 -19.28
CA SER A 117 -29.48 37.27 -19.32
C SER A 117 -28.02 37.58 -19.63
N GLU A 118 -27.74 38.79 -20.14
CA GLU A 118 -26.38 39.23 -20.43
C GLU A 118 -25.52 39.34 -19.15
N ALA A 119 -26.15 39.68 -18.02
CA ALA A 119 -25.50 39.73 -16.71
C ALA A 119 -25.12 38.32 -16.22
N ALA A 120 -26.04 37.35 -16.33
CA ALA A 120 -25.78 35.96 -15.98
C ALA A 120 -24.68 35.33 -16.84
N ALA A 121 -24.60 35.70 -18.13
CA ALA A 121 -23.53 35.26 -19.03
C ALA A 121 -22.13 35.78 -18.64
N LYS A 122 -22.05 36.86 -17.86
CA LYS A 122 -20.79 37.46 -17.37
C LYS A 122 -20.47 37.07 -15.92
N LEU A 123 -21.34 36.30 -15.26
CA LEU A 123 -21.19 35.93 -13.86
C LEU A 123 -20.05 34.92 -13.67
N ASP A 124 -19.12 35.27 -12.78
CA ASP A 124 -18.03 34.40 -12.35
C ASP A 124 -18.03 34.33 -10.81
N LEU A 125 -18.49 33.20 -10.29
CA LEU A 125 -18.64 32.99 -8.85
C LEU A 125 -17.30 32.93 -8.09
N SER A 126 -16.17 32.79 -8.79
CA SER A 126 -14.84 32.83 -8.17
C SER A 126 -14.39 34.24 -7.78
N GLN A 127 -15.06 35.28 -8.29
CA GLN A 127 -14.75 36.66 -7.97
C GLN A 127 -15.22 37.06 -6.56
N PRO A 128 -14.64 38.12 -5.97
CA PRO A 128 -15.14 38.70 -4.72
C PRO A 128 -16.60 39.12 -4.83
N VAL A 129 -17.35 38.98 -3.74
CA VAL A 129 -18.81 39.25 -3.64
C VAL A 129 -19.14 40.63 -4.20
N GLU A 130 -18.31 41.63 -3.89
CA GLU A 130 -18.48 43.03 -4.31
C GLU A 130 -18.51 43.19 -5.84
N LYS A 131 -17.78 42.34 -6.56
CA LYS A 131 -17.72 42.37 -8.03
C LYS A 131 -18.83 41.54 -8.66
N LYS A 132 -19.02 40.30 -8.20
CA LYS A 132 -19.98 39.38 -8.81
C LYS A 132 -21.43 39.77 -8.56
N CYS A 133 -21.76 40.26 -7.36
CA CYS A 133 -23.13 40.66 -7.03
C CYS A 133 -23.53 41.99 -7.70
N SER A 134 -22.56 42.87 -7.94
CA SER A 134 -22.79 44.17 -8.63
C SER A 134 -23.22 44.06 -10.10
N LEU A 135 -23.18 42.84 -10.67
CA LEU A 135 -23.70 42.57 -12.02
C LEU A 135 -25.24 42.61 -12.07
N CYS A 136 -25.92 42.32 -10.96
CA CYS A 136 -27.38 42.20 -10.90
C CYS A 136 -28.03 43.18 -9.90
N HIS A 137 -27.31 43.60 -8.86
CA HIS A 137 -27.83 44.45 -7.78
C HIS A 137 -26.89 45.64 -7.50
N GLU A 138 -27.35 46.60 -6.69
CA GLU A 138 -26.46 47.58 -6.06
C GLU A 138 -25.44 46.87 -5.15
N LEU A 139 -24.34 47.54 -4.82
CA LEU A 139 -23.19 46.92 -4.13
C LEU A 139 -23.60 46.29 -2.79
N GLU A 140 -23.63 44.97 -2.74
CA GLU A 140 -23.85 44.17 -1.55
C GLU A 140 -22.57 43.43 -1.14
N ASN A 141 -22.30 43.37 0.17
CA ASN A 141 -21.07 42.78 0.73
C ASN A 141 -21.29 41.38 1.32
N LYS A 142 -22.51 40.86 1.31
CA LYS A 142 -22.85 39.53 1.80
C LYS A 142 -24.03 38.94 1.02
N LEU A 143 -24.12 37.62 0.99
CA LEU A 143 -25.32 36.93 0.52
C LEU A 143 -26.50 37.25 1.45
N PRO A 144 -27.73 37.37 0.91
CA PRO A 144 -28.93 37.48 1.73
C PRO A 144 -29.11 36.21 2.56
N GLU A 145 -29.83 36.36 3.67
CA GLU A 145 -30.24 35.20 4.47
C GLU A 145 -31.28 34.39 3.69
N VAL A 146 -31.30 33.07 3.93
CA VAL A 146 -32.33 32.18 3.41
C VAL A 146 -33.69 32.64 3.95
N SER A 147 -34.75 32.46 3.16
CA SER A 147 -36.12 32.78 3.58
C SER A 147 -36.47 32.08 4.90
N GLU A 148 -37.37 32.67 5.70
CA GLU A 148 -37.85 32.03 6.94
C GLU A 148 -38.52 30.68 6.67
N GLU A 149 -39.14 30.52 5.49
CA GLU A 149 -39.80 29.29 5.05
C GLU A 149 -38.80 28.17 4.76
N ASP A 150 -37.64 28.50 4.18
CA ASP A 150 -36.62 27.53 3.77
C ASP A 150 -35.52 27.33 4.81
N GLN A 151 -35.51 28.11 5.90
CA GLN A 151 -34.47 28.07 6.90
C GLN A 151 -34.32 26.65 7.49
N ALA A 152 -35.43 25.97 7.78
CA ALA A 152 -35.44 24.60 8.29
C ALA A 152 -34.85 23.59 7.28
N CYS A 153 -35.11 23.77 5.98
CA CYS A 153 -34.50 22.94 4.94
C CYS A 153 -32.99 23.18 4.87
N MET A 154 -32.57 24.45 4.89
CA MET A 154 -31.18 24.85 4.71
C MET A 154 -30.30 24.61 5.95
N GLU A 155 -30.87 24.37 7.13
CA GLU A 155 -30.11 23.87 8.29
C GLU A 155 -29.42 22.52 8.00
N CYS A 156 -30.04 21.68 7.16
CA CYS A 156 -29.52 20.39 6.76
C CYS A 156 -28.92 20.41 5.34
N HIS A 157 -29.57 21.11 4.40
CA HIS A 157 -29.20 21.08 2.99
C HIS A 157 -28.14 22.11 2.61
N ALA A 158 -27.87 23.16 3.40
CA ALA A 158 -26.82 24.12 3.03
C ALA A 158 -25.44 23.42 3.00
N ALA A 159 -24.71 23.63 1.91
CA ALA A 159 -23.37 23.07 1.74
C ALA A 159 -22.44 23.49 2.87
N ILE A 160 -21.83 22.51 3.51
CA ILE A 160 -20.92 22.72 4.64
C ILE A 160 -19.54 23.05 4.08
N ALA A 161 -19.08 24.28 4.31
CA ALA A 161 -17.73 24.68 3.93
C ALA A 161 -16.70 23.86 4.72
N LEU A 162 -15.88 23.04 4.04
CA LEU A 162 -14.87 22.19 4.69
C LEU A 162 -13.82 22.96 5.50
N ALA A 163 -13.63 24.26 5.19
CA ALA A 163 -12.75 25.15 5.94
C ALA A 163 -13.37 25.68 7.25
N ASP A 164 -14.68 25.49 7.47
CA ASP A 164 -15.33 25.85 8.74
C ASP A 164 -14.76 24.94 9.86
N PRO A 165 -14.21 25.50 10.95
CA PRO A 165 -13.75 24.71 12.09
C PRO A 165 -14.84 23.83 12.71
N ARG A 166 -16.12 24.15 12.47
CA ARG A 166 -17.28 23.37 12.93
C ARG A 166 -17.81 22.40 11.87
N ALA A 167 -17.16 22.25 10.72
CA ALA A 167 -17.62 21.39 9.62
C ALA A 167 -17.83 19.95 10.08
N SER A 168 -16.88 19.36 10.81
CA SER A 168 -17.02 17.99 11.33
C SER A 168 -18.24 17.85 12.23
N GLN A 169 -18.44 18.78 13.16
CA GLN A 169 -19.59 18.75 14.07
C GLN A 169 -20.92 18.82 13.30
N LYS A 170 -21.02 19.74 12.33
CA LYS A 170 -22.23 19.88 11.48
C LYS A 170 -22.52 18.60 10.70
N ILE A 171 -21.48 17.98 10.12
CA ILE A 171 -21.61 16.71 9.38
C ILE A 171 -22.04 15.57 10.30
N THR A 172 -21.43 15.46 11.49
CA THR A 172 -21.82 14.44 12.48
C THR A 172 -23.28 14.63 12.91
N SER A 173 -23.70 15.86 13.21
CA SER A 173 -25.09 16.18 13.54
C SER A 173 -26.05 15.79 12.41
N PHE A 174 -25.71 16.12 11.15
CA PHE A 174 -26.50 15.73 9.98
C PHE A 174 -26.66 14.21 9.88
N CYS A 175 -25.56 13.45 9.96
CA CYS A 175 -25.61 11.99 9.85
C CYS A 175 -26.36 11.34 11.04
N PHE A 176 -26.23 11.90 12.24
CA PHE A 176 -26.83 11.35 13.46
C PHE A 176 -28.35 11.56 13.53
N THR A 177 -28.91 12.47 12.72
CA THR A 177 -30.37 12.59 12.53
C THR A 177 -31.01 11.26 12.15
N CYS A 178 -30.33 10.44 11.34
CA CYS A 178 -30.80 9.10 11.00
C CYS A 178 -30.06 8.00 11.78
N HIS A 179 -28.74 8.13 11.97
CA HIS A 179 -27.92 7.04 12.48
C HIS A 179 -27.83 6.94 14.00
N ALA A 180 -28.25 7.94 14.79
CA ALA A 180 -28.14 7.87 16.24
C ALA A 180 -29.11 6.83 16.85
N ASP A 181 -28.63 6.11 17.86
CA ASP A 181 -29.36 5.10 18.64
C ASP A 181 -30.71 5.59 19.22
N LYS A 182 -30.82 6.89 19.52
CA LYS A 182 -32.02 7.49 20.14
C LYS A 182 -33.18 7.76 19.18
N VAL A 183 -32.99 7.59 17.87
CA VAL A 183 -34.02 7.88 16.85
C VAL A 183 -35.07 6.77 16.76
N SER A 184 -34.78 5.55 17.22
CA SER A 184 -35.65 4.38 17.07
C SER A 184 -36.81 4.27 18.07
N GLY A 185 -36.94 5.21 19.02
CA GLY A 185 -37.96 5.14 20.08
C GLY A 185 -39.41 5.26 19.60
N ASP A 186 -39.66 5.97 18.50
CA ASP A 186 -41.00 6.28 17.98
C ASP A 186 -41.31 5.71 16.58
N GLN A 187 -40.37 5.01 15.90
CA GLN A 187 -40.46 4.77 14.45
C GLN A 187 -40.23 3.32 13.97
N GLY A 188 -40.52 2.32 14.80
CA GLY A 188 -40.43 0.91 14.40
C GLY A 188 -38.99 0.38 14.18
N PRO A 189 -38.80 -0.88 13.74
CA PRO A 189 -37.47 -1.47 13.61
C PRO A 189 -36.64 -0.71 12.57
N ALA A 190 -35.48 -0.19 13.00
CA ALA A 190 -34.56 0.55 12.15
C ALA A 190 -34.13 -0.32 10.96
N ARG A 191 -34.32 0.16 9.73
CA ARG A 191 -33.88 -0.55 8.50
C ARG A 191 -32.43 -0.18 8.11
N HIS A 192 -31.76 0.64 8.92
CA HIS A 192 -30.44 1.20 8.69
C HIS A 192 -29.53 1.00 9.91
N ALA A 193 -28.21 1.17 9.71
CA ALA A 193 -27.23 0.93 10.76
C ALA A 193 -27.27 2.00 11.85
N LEU A 194 -27.45 1.60 13.12
CA LEU A 194 -27.44 2.51 14.26
C LEU A 194 -26.05 2.68 14.87
N ILE A 195 -25.78 3.87 15.39
CA ILE A 195 -24.56 4.29 16.06
C ILE A 195 -24.94 4.81 17.43
N ASP A 196 -24.31 4.29 18.47
CA ASP A 196 -24.37 4.89 19.81
C ASP A 196 -23.55 6.19 19.79
N ALA A 197 -24.25 7.32 19.81
CA ALA A 197 -23.62 8.64 19.72
C ALA A 197 -22.67 8.90 20.91
N SER A 198 -22.98 8.36 22.09
CA SER A 198 -22.17 8.51 23.29
C SER A 198 -20.90 7.66 23.24
N ALA A 199 -21.00 6.44 22.73
CA ALA A 199 -19.83 5.59 22.51
C ALA A 199 -18.94 6.17 21.39
N TYR A 200 -19.54 6.64 20.29
CA TYR A 200 -18.80 7.23 19.17
C TYR A 200 -17.99 8.46 19.59
N ALA A 201 -18.55 9.33 20.45
CA ALA A 201 -17.88 10.52 20.96
C ALA A 201 -16.57 10.22 21.71
N ASN A 202 -16.38 8.98 22.18
CA ASN A 202 -15.16 8.54 22.86
C ASN A 202 -14.16 7.83 21.94
N THR A 203 -14.43 7.76 20.63
CA THR A 203 -13.52 7.12 19.66
C THR A 203 -12.40 8.06 19.22
N PRO A 204 -11.24 7.53 18.77
CA PRO A 204 -10.12 8.36 18.30
C PRO A 204 -10.45 9.27 17.12
N HIS A 205 -11.49 8.95 16.36
CA HIS A 205 -11.91 9.69 15.17
C HIS A 205 -13.22 10.48 15.37
N ALA A 206 -13.64 10.72 16.61
CA ALA A 206 -14.87 11.46 16.91
C ALA A 206 -14.90 12.89 16.34
N GLU A 207 -13.73 13.50 16.16
CA GLU A 207 -13.55 14.85 15.58
C GLU A 207 -13.25 14.82 14.07
N VAL A 208 -13.23 13.64 13.45
CA VAL A 208 -13.04 13.48 12.01
C VAL A 208 -14.41 13.44 11.35
N ALA A 209 -14.62 14.29 10.34
CA ALA A 209 -15.89 14.36 9.65
C ALA A 209 -16.23 12.99 9.02
N CYS A 210 -17.49 12.55 9.17
CA CYS A 210 -17.92 11.24 8.66
C CYS A 210 -17.64 11.08 7.16
N SER A 211 -17.71 12.18 6.39
CA SER A 211 -17.40 12.22 4.96
C SER A 211 -15.94 11.95 4.60
N VAL A 212 -15.00 11.99 5.55
CA VAL A 212 -13.61 11.57 5.27
C VAL A 212 -13.56 10.06 5.05
N CYS A 213 -14.31 9.30 5.84
CA CYS A 213 -14.41 7.85 5.73
C CYS A 213 -15.56 7.40 4.81
N HIS A 214 -16.58 8.24 4.63
CA HIS A 214 -17.71 8.01 3.73
C HIS A 214 -17.81 9.15 2.69
N PRO A 215 -16.86 9.23 1.73
CA PRO A 215 -16.71 10.37 0.83
C PRO A 215 -17.94 10.71 -0.03
N ARG A 216 -18.81 9.73 -0.30
CA ARG A 216 -20.01 9.92 -1.12
C ARG A 216 -21.29 10.00 -0.27
N ALA A 217 -21.17 10.21 1.06
CA ALA A 217 -22.29 10.06 2.00
C ALA A 217 -23.45 11.03 1.72
N PHE A 218 -23.16 12.16 1.07
CA PHE A 218 -24.14 13.17 0.70
C PHE A 218 -24.72 12.97 -0.68
N GLU A 219 -24.39 11.89 -1.39
CA GLU A 219 -24.92 11.60 -2.72
C GLU A 219 -26.13 10.67 -2.66
N PHE A 220 -26.97 10.72 -3.69
CA PHE A 220 -28.00 9.70 -3.93
C PHE A 220 -27.35 8.31 -4.11
N GLY A 221 -28.06 7.23 -3.76
CA GLY A 221 -27.46 5.89 -3.71
C GLY A 221 -26.64 5.66 -2.42
N HIS A 222 -27.18 6.12 -1.29
CA HIS A 222 -26.48 6.14 0.00
C HIS A 222 -26.05 4.75 0.53
N ASP A 223 -26.56 3.65 -0.01
CA ASP A 223 -26.23 2.29 0.42
C ASP A 223 -24.94 1.72 -0.19
N ASN A 224 -24.41 2.35 -1.25
CA ASN A 224 -23.23 1.89 -1.99
C ASN A 224 -22.04 2.87 -1.86
N GLN A 225 -21.60 3.06 -0.62
CA GLN A 225 -20.59 4.04 -0.27
C GLN A 225 -19.19 3.40 -0.25
N PRO A 226 -18.23 3.90 -1.06
CA PRO A 226 -16.84 3.50 -0.89
C PRO A 226 -16.34 3.99 0.46
N VAL A 227 -15.38 3.25 1.04
CA VAL A 227 -14.68 3.71 2.25
C VAL A 227 -13.49 4.56 1.85
N GLY A 228 -13.31 5.67 2.58
CA GLY A 228 -12.20 6.59 2.38
C GLY A 228 -10.84 5.94 2.64
N ASP A 229 -9.81 6.44 1.94
CA ASP A 229 -8.46 5.87 2.06
C ASP A 229 -7.82 6.26 3.40
N CYS A 230 -7.69 5.28 4.30
CA CYS A 230 -7.07 5.47 5.62
C CYS A 230 -5.63 6.01 5.53
N ARG A 231 -4.94 5.77 4.39
CA ARG A 231 -3.54 6.16 4.18
C ARG A 231 -3.34 7.66 3.99
N GLN A 232 -4.42 8.43 3.88
CA GLN A 232 -4.34 9.89 3.89
C GLN A 232 -3.82 10.43 5.23
N CYS A 233 -4.07 9.71 6.33
CA CYS A 233 -3.66 10.10 7.68
C CYS A 233 -2.78 9.05 8.37
N HIS A 234 -2.93 7.77 8.02
CA HIS A 234 -2.19 6.66 8.64
C HIS A 234 -1.12 6.09 7.70
N VAL A 235 -0.04 5.57 8.26
CA VAL A 235 0.99 4.85 7.49
C VAL A 235 0.93 3.36 7.81
N PRO A 236 1.23 2.47 6.84
CA PRO A 236 1.35 1.05 7.12
C PRO A 236 2.36 0.77 8.24
N HIS A 237 2.11 -0.25 9.05
CA HIS A 237 3.10 -0.68 10.05
C HIS A 237 4.27 -1.41 9.39
N ASP A 238 5.44 -1.33 10.02
CA ASP A 238 6.63 -2.03 9.56
C ASP A 238 6.53 -3.57 9.76
N GLU A 239 7.41 -4.32 9.08
CA GLU A 239 7.40 -5.79 9.07
C GLU A 239 7.59 -6.41 10.47
N LYS A 240 8.13 -5.69 11.46
CA LYS A 240 8.28 -6.20 12.82
C LYS A 240 6.92 -6.34 13.50
N VAL A 241 6.02 -5.39 13.27
CA VAL A 241 4.67 -5.37 13.84
C VAL A 241 3.77 -6.33 13.09
N ASN A 242 3.78 -6.26 11.76
CA ASN A 242 2.86 -7.06 10.93
C ASN A 242 3.40 -8.46 10.59
N HIS A 243 4.60 -8.83 11.04
CA HIS A 243 5.33 -10.07 10.72
C HIS A 243 5.70 -10.28 9.22
N ASP A 244 5.06 -9.53 8.32
CA ASP A 244 5.39 -9.33 6.91
C ASP A 244 4.58 -8.11 6.43
N LEU A 245 4.98 -7.49 5.32
CA LEU A 245 4.17 -6.40 4.75
C LEU A 245 2.87 -6.96 4.16
N HIS A 246 1.74 -6.63 4.78
CA HIS A 246 0.40 -7.00 4.34
C HIS A 246 -0.14 -6.05 3.25
N ALA A 247 0.65 -5.78 2.21
CA ALA A 247 0.33 -4.78 1.18
C ALA A 247 -0.99 -5.03 0.41
N VAL A 248 -1.43 -6.30 0.36
CA VAL A 248 -2.67 -6.72 -0.33
C VAL A 248 -3.87 -6.84 0.60
N VAL A 249 -3.74 -6.46 1.87
CA VAL A 249 -4.81 -6.52 2.87
C VAL A 249 -5.29 -5.11 3.17
N ALA A 250 -6.60 -4.89 3.02
CA ALA A 250 -7.25 -3.65 3.40
C ALA A 250 -7.10 -3.42 4.92
N CYS A 251 -6.78 -2.19 5.34
CA CYS A 251 -6.57 -1.86 6.75
C CYS A 251 -7.78 -2.26 7.60
N GLU A 252 -8.96 -2.09 7.05
CA GLU A 252 -10.26 -2.37 7.63
C GLU A 252 -10.46 -3.84 7.99
N ALA A 253 -9.85 -4.76 7.24
CA ALA A 253 -9.93 -6.20 7.54
C ALA A 253 -9.30 -6.55 8.90
N CYS A 254 -8.45 -5.67 9.44
CA CYS A 254 -7.85 -5.82 10.78
C CYS A 254 -8.33 -4.76 11.78
N HIS A 255 -8.64 -3.56 11.32
CA HIS A 255 -8.94 -2.40 12.18
C HIS A 255 -10.43 -2.12 12.37
N LEU A 256 -11.33 -2.74 11.60
CA LEU A 256 -12.77 -2.62 11.86
C LEU A 256 -13.27 -3.78 12.72
N ALA A 257 -14.19 -3.47 13.63
CA ALA A 257 -14.91 -4.49 14.39
C ALA A 257 -16.04 -5.10 13.54
N GLU A 258 -16.45 -6.33 13.88
CA GLU A 258 -17.58 -7.02 13.23
C GLU A 258 -17.45 -7.23 11.72
N VAL A 259 -16.21 -7.27 11.21
CA VAL A 259 -15.94 -7.58 9.82
C VAL A 259 -15.34 -8.97 9.67
N THR A 260 -15.63 -9.58 8.53
CA THR A 260 -14.99 -10.84 8.10
C THR A 260 -14.10 -10.55 6.89
N PRO A 261 -12.79 -10.84 6.97
CA PRO A 261 -11.91 -10.71 5.81
C PRO A 261 -12.40 -11.59 4.66
N ARG A 262 -12.35 -11.07 3.44
CA ARG A 262 -12.68 -11.82 2.23
C ARG A 262 -11.73 -11.49 1.09
N ARG A 263 -11.43 -12.47 0.25
CA ARG A 263 -10.61 -12.23 -0.94
C ARG A 263 -11.50 -11.77 -2.08
N ASP A 264 -11.16 -10.62 -2.66
CA ASP A 264 -11.84 -10.09 -3.83
C ASP A 264 -11.51 -10.92 -5.08
N PRO A 265 -12.51 -11.40 -5.86
CA PRO A 265 -12.26 -12.22 -7.03
C PRO A 265 -11.50 -11.51 -8.15
N ALA A 266 -11.66 -10.19 -8.29
CA ALA A 266 -11.09 -9.41 -9.40
C ALA A 266 -9.66 -8.97 -9.09
N SER A 267 -9.46 -8.27 -7.96
CA SER A 267 -8.15 -7.73 -7.55
C SER A 267 -7.25 -8.73 -6.83
N ARG A 268 -7.84 -9.80 -6.26
CA ARG A 268 -7.18 -10.75 -5.33
C ARG A 268 -6.75 -10.15 -4.01
N PHE A 269 -7.14 -8.91 -3.71
CA PHE A 269 -6.85 -8.27 -2.44
C PHE A 269 -7.76 -8.84 -1.35
N ILE A 270 -7.31 -8.77 -0.10
CA ILE A 270 -8.12 -9.12 1.06
C ILE A 270 -8.88 -7.86 1.47
N LEU A 271 -10.15 -7.82 1.10
CA LEU A 271 -11.11 -6.84 1.55
C LEU A 271 -11.85 -7.40 2.77
N TRP A 272 -12.97 -6.78 3.09
CA TRP A 272 -13.78 -7.12 4.24
C TRP A 272 -15.26 -7.08 3.87
N ASP A 273 -16.04 -7.91 4.56
CA ASP A 273 -17.49 -7.88 4.54
C ASP A 273 -18.01 -7.57 5.93
N LYS A 274 -19.15 -6.88 6.01
CA LYS A 274 -19.87 -6.62 7.26
C LYS A 274 -21.12 -7.48 7.31
N THR A 275 -21.36 -8.10 8.46
CA THR A 275 -22.67 -8.73 8.72
C THR A 275 -23.67 -7.62 9.06
N ARG A 276 -24.64 -7.36 8.19
CA ARG A 276 -25.69 -6.35 8.45
C ARG A 276 -26.66 -6.87 9.52
N ASN A 277 -26.69 -6.21 10.67
CA ASN A 277 -27.65 -6.46 11.74
C ASN A 277 -28.41 -5.15 12.03
N PRO A 278 -29.53 -4.89 11.34
CA PRO A 278 -30.26 -3.63 11.45
C PRO A 278 -30.83 -3.36 12.87
N ASP A 279 -31.16 -4.42 13.61
CA ASP A 279 -31.74 -4.30 14.97
C ASP A 279 -30.70 -4.06 16.09
N ARG A 280 -29.45 -3.77 15.75
CA ARG A 280 -28.37 -3.61 16.74
C ARG A 280 -27.50 -2.39 16.43
N ILE A 281 -27.04 -1.76 17.51
CA ILE A 281 -25.98 -0.76 17.46
C ILE A 281 -24.72 -1.41 16.89
N THR A 282 -24.14 -0.80 15.86
CA THR A 282 -22.94 -1.33 15.22
C THR A 282 -21.69 -0.86 15.96
N SER A 283 -20.73 -1.75 16.18
CA SER A 283 -19.45 -1.39 16.81
C SER A 283 -18.35 -1.04 15.81
N ILE A 284 -18.65 -1.01 14.50
CA ILE A 284 -17.66 -0.84 13.43
C ILE A 284 -16.82 0.45 13.59
N HIS A 285 -17.42 1.51 14.14
CA HIS A 285 -16.76 2.80 14.36
C HIS A 285 -15.87 2.83 15.62
N GLN A 286 -15.92 1.81 16.48
CA GLN A 286 -15.08 1.75 17.67
C GLN A 286 -13.62 1.43 17.35
N MET A 287 -13.32 0.99 16.11
CA MET A 287 -12.01 0.61 15.56
C MET A 287 -11.13 -0.24 16.49
N VAL A 288 -10.80 -1.44 16.05
CA VAL A 288 -9.97 -2.35 16.84
C VAL A 288 -8.49 -1.97 16.65
N LEU A 289 -7.79 -1.82 17.78
CA LEU A 289 -6.34 -1.81 17.80
C LEU A 289 -5.85 -3.23 18.10
N PRO A 290 -5.45 -4.02 17.09
CA PRO A 290 -4.98 -5.37 17.31
C PRO A 290 -3.72 -5.34 18.17
N GLN A 291 -3.73 -6.03 19.30
CA GLN A 291 -2.67 -6.02 20.31
C GLN A 291 -2.09 -7.42 20.53
N LYS A 292 -2.75 -8.47 20.02
CA LYS A 292 -2.38 -9.86 20.30
C LYS A 292 -2.49 -10.74 19.05
N THR A 293 -1.82 -11.88 19.08
CA THR A 293 -1.85 -12.89 18.01
C THR A 293 -3.23 -13.43 17.69
N ASP A 294 -4.20 -13.28 18.60
CA ASP A 294 -5.58 -13.73 18.38
C ASP A 294 -6.26 -12.91 17.26
N ASP A 295 -5.83 -11.67 17.06
CA ASP A 295 -6.34 -10.79 15.99
C ASP A 295 -5.89 -11.28 14.59
N CYS A 296 -4.77 -12.02 14.51
CA CYS A 296 -4.28 -12.61 13.27
C CYS A 296 -5.08 -13.85 12.83
N ARG A 297 -5.80 -14.50 13.76
CA ARG A 297 -6.50 -15.78 13.49
C ARG A 297 -7.71 -15.63 12.58
N SER A 298 -8.21 -14.41 12.40
CA SER A 298 -9.24 -14.09 11.41
C SER A 298 -8.80 -14.45 9.99
N CYS A 299 -7.50 -14.36 9.71
CA CYS A 299 -6.89 -14.73 8.43
C CYS A 299 -6.04 -15.99 8.50
N HIS A 300 -5.28 -16.17 9.58
CA HIS A 300 -4.35 -17.28 9.79
C HIS A 300 -5.06 -18.46 10.47
N ALA A 301 -5.87 -19.17 9.69
CA ALA A 301 -6.56 -20.39 10.10
C ALA A 301 -6.37 -21.51 9.07
N ALA A 302 -6.56 -22.75 9.50
CA ALA A 302 -6.52 -23.91 8.62
C ALA A 302 -7.58 -23.78 7.52
N ASP A 303 -7.19 -24.11 6.28
CA ASP A 303 -8.07 -24.15 5.10
C ASP A 303 -8.80 -22.82 4.81
N ASN A 304 -8.21 -21.69 5.21
CA ASN A 304 -8.75 -20.37 4.92
C ASN A 304 -8.85 -20.12 3.41
N GLN A 305 -9.88 -19.38 2.99
CA GLN A 305 -10.12 -19.05 1.58
C GLN A 305 -9.40 -17.75 1.14
N LEU A 306 -8.52 -17.22 1.99
CA LEU A 306 -7.85 -15.95 1.80
C LEU A 306 -6.48 -16.12 1.12
N GLY A 307 -5.92 -17.34 1.15
CA GLY A 307 -4.57 -17.60 0.66
C GLY A 307 -3.49 -17.16 1.65
N ALA A 308 -3.83 -17.09 2.94
CA ALA A 308 -2.88 -16.85 4.03
C ALA A 308 -2.34 -18.19 4.56
N ALA A 309 -1.13 -18.20 5.12
CA ALA A 309 -0.65 -19.38 5.83
C ALA A 309 -1.49 -19.61 7.11
N ALA A 310 -1.88 -20.84 7.41
CA ALA A 310 -2.62 -21.15 8.64
C ALA A 310 -1.81 -20.82 9.90
N MET A 311 -0.48 -20.90 9.79
CA MET A 311 0.45 -20.51 10.84
C MET A 311 0.78 -19.01 10.76
N VAL A 312 0.71 -18.33 11.90
CA VAL A 312 1.26 -16.97 12.05
C VAL A 312 2.78 -17.08 12.10
N LEU A 313 3.44 -16.68 11.00
CA LEU A 313 4.89 -16.71 10.89
C LEU A 313 5.51 -15.51 11.63
N PRO A 314 6.74 -15.63 12.16
CA PRO A 314 7.42 -14.51 12.80
C PRO A 314 7.92 -13.50 11.77
N PRO A 315 8.24 -12.26 12.19
CA PRO A 315 8.93 -11.30 11.34
C PRO A 315 10.25 -11.87 10.83
N LYS A 316 10.60 -11.53 9.58
CA LYS A 316 11.91 -11.87 9.00
C LYS A 316 13.00 -11.25 9.86
N SER A 317 13.89 -12.08 10.40
CA SER A 317 14.86 -11.68 11.40
C SER A 317 16.15 -11.13 10.80
N VAL A 318 17.10 -10.75 11.66
CA VAL A 318 18.46 -10.35 11.27
C VAL A 318 19.18 -11.40 10.43
N LEU A 319 18.82 -12.68 10.57
CA LEU A 319 19.36 -13.77 9.78
C LEU A 319 19.03 -13.64 8.27
N CYS A 320 17.88 -13.05 7.96
CA CYS A 320 17.36 -12.92 6.60
C CYS A 320 17.87 -11.68 5.86
N MET A 321 18.37 -10.66 6.58
CA MET A 321 18.80 -9.38 6.00
C MET A 321 19.77 -9.49 4.81
N PRO A 322 20.75 -10.41 4.79
CA PRO A 322 21.66 -10.53 3.64
C PRO A 322 20.95 -10.93 2.33
N CYS A 323 19.74 -11.49 2.41
CA CYS A 323 19.02 -12.09 1.30
C CYS A 323 17.85 -11.25 0.80
N HIS A 324 17.20 -10.45 1.66
CA HIS A 324 16.06 -9.59 1.30
C HIS A 324 15.73 -8.60 2.43
N ALA A 325 14.74 -7.72 2.19
CA ALA A 325 14.18 -6.86 3.22
C ALA A 325 13.73 -7.67 4.44
N ALA A 326 14.20 -7.28 5.61
CA ALA A 326 13.97 -7.98 6.88
C ALA A 326 14.14 -6.98 8.03
N THR A 327 14.01 -7.44 9.28
CA THR A 327 14.02 -6.61 10.49
C THR A 327 15.21 -6.92 11.40
N PHE A 328 15.56 -6.00 12.31
CA PHE A 328 16.55 -6.25 13.37
C PHE A 328 16.06 -7.19 14.48
N SER A 329 14.93 -7.87 14.30
CA SER A 329 14.40 -8.79 15.29
C SER A 329 15.23 -10.08 15.38
N ALA A 330 15.18 -10.70 16.57
CA ALA A 330 15.72 -12.02 16.85
C ALA A 330 14.76 -12.74 17.82
N GLY A 331 13.52 -12.95 17.37
CA GLY A 331 12.42 -13.43 18.22
C GLY A 331 12.11 -14.93 18.09
N ASP A 332 12.53 -15.58 17.01
CA ASP A 332 12.23 -16.99 16.75
C ASP A 332 13.39 -17.92 17.13
N GLY A 333 13.06 -19.19 17.38
CA GLY A 333 14.02 -20.21 17.83
C GLY A 333 15.12 -20.52 16.81
N ILE A 334 14.84 -20.44 15.50
CA ILE A 334 15.85 -20.72 14.45
C ILE A 334 16.88 -19.61 14.45
N THR A 335 16.45 -18.34 14.51
CA THR A 335 17.35 -17.20 14.56
C THR A 335 18.23 -17.24 15.80
N LEU A 336 17.64 -17.40 16.99
CA LEU A 336 18.39 -17.44 18.24
C LEU A 336 19.38 -18.60 18.28
N GLY A 337 18.96 -19.80 17.86
CA GLY A 337 19.82 -20.97 17.78
C GLY A 337 20.98 -20.79 16.80
N SER A 338 20.71 -20.25 15.60
CA SER A 338 21.72 -20.04 14.56
C SER A 338 22.75 -18.98 14.97
N LEU A 339 22.32 -17.86 15.54
CA LEU A 339 23.22 -16.81 16.03
C LEU A 339 24.08 -17.31 17.20
N GLY A 340 23.49 -18.04 18.15
CA GLY A 340 24.22 -18.64 19.27
C GLY A 340 25.30 -19.60 18.80
N LEU A 341 24.96 -20.53 17.90
CA LEU A 341 25.92 -21.48 17.32
C LEU A 341 27.00 -20.78 16.47
N PHE A 342 26.64 -19.73 15.72
CA PHE A 342 27.60 -18.93 14.98
C PHE A 342 28.62 -18.25 15.91
N VAL A 343 28.16 -17.61 16.99
CA VAL A 343 29.05 -16.98 17.98
C VAL A 343 29.96 -18.02 18.63
N LEU A 344 29.42 -19.17 19.04
CA LEU A 344 30.23 -20.28 19.57
C LEU A 344 31.27 -20.75 18.55
N GLY A 345 30.91 -20.86 17.27
CA GLY A 345 31.84 -21.21 16.21
C GLY A 345 32.97 -20.20 16.01
N ILE A 346 32.65 -18.90 16.03
CA ILE A 346 33.65 -17.82 15.96
C ILE A 346 34.60 -17.87 17.17
N VAL A 347 34.07 -18.09 18.38
CA VAL A 347 34.89 -18.21 19.60
C VAL A 347 35.80 -19.44 19.52
N ALA A 348 35.27 -20.59 19.11
CA ALA A 348 36.04 -21.81 18.97
C ALA A 348 37.18 -21.65 17.96
N VAL A 349 36.89 -21.15 16.76
CA VAL A 349 37.91 -20.92 15.71
C VAL A 349 38.91 -19.85 16.14
N GLY A 350 38.44 -18.78 16.78
CA GLY A 350 39.30 -17.75 17.36
C GLY A 350 40.27 -18.31 18.41
N SER A 351 39.80 -19.18 19.30
CA SER A 351 40.65 -19.81 20.32
C SER A 351 41.82 -20.61 19.71
N VAL A 352 41.59 -21.25 18.54
CA VAL A 352 42.64 -21.96 17.80
C VAL A 352 43.66 -20.98 17.20
N TRP A 353 43.20 -19.88 16.61
CA TRP A 353 44.11 -18.85 16.06
C TRP A 353 44.99 -18.20 17.14
N PHE A 354 44.45 -17.95 18.33
CA PHE A 354 45.20 -17.32 19.42
C PHE A 354 46.05 -18.30 20.24
N SER A 355 45.80 -19.61 20.17
CA SER A 355 46.59 -20.63 20.88
C SER A 355 47.89 -21.04 20.17
N GLY A 356 48.00 -20.83 18.85
CA GLY A 356 49.20 -21.09 18.06
C GLY A 356 50.37 -20.12 18.29
N GLY A 357 50.20 -19.09 19.11
CA GLY A 357 51.18 -18.03 19.37
C GLY A 357 52.14 -18.28 20.54
N ARG A 358 52.47 -19.52 20.90
CA ARG A 358 53.48 -19.81 21.95
C ARG A 358 54.89 -19.88 21.36
N GLY A 359 55.44 -18.71 21.07
CA GLY A 359 56.87 -18.48 20.91
C GLY A 359 57.32 -17.37 21.87
N SER A 360 57.89 -17.77 23.01
CA SER A 360 58.53 -17.00 24.11
C SER A 360 57.79 -15.78 24.72
N PRO A 361 57.52 -15.77 26.04
CA PRO A 361 56.95 -14.61 26.73
C PRO A 361 58.05 -13.57 27.00
N THR A 362 58.11 -12.51 26.20
CA THR A 362 58.62 -11.24 26.73
C THR A 362 57.42 -10.49 27.31
N THR A 363 57.43 -10.40 28.63
CA THR A 363 56.46 -9.69 29.46
C THR A 363 56.47 -8.20 29.09
N GLY A 364 55.32 -7.74 28.62
CA GLY A 364 55.06 -6.32 28.37
C GLY A 364 54.66 -6.06 26.91
N SER A 365 53.48 -5.46 26.73
CA SER A 365 53.11 -4.74 25.50
C SER A 365 52.38 -5.51 24.37
N TYR A 366 51.46 -6.43 24.68
CA TYR A 366 50.50 -6.91 23.67
C TYR A 366 49.26 -6.00 23.52
N SER A 367 48.83 -5.30 24.58
CA SER A 367 47.64 -4.42 24.51
C SER A 367 47.93 -3.03 23.92
N SER A 368 49.20 -2.58 23.89
CA SER A 368 49.59 -1.28 23.34
C SER A 368 49.83 -1.33 21.81
N HIS A 369 50.26 -2.47 21.28
CA HIS A 369 50.62 -2.63 19.86
C HIS A 369 49.41 -2.73 18.92
N THR A 370 48.27 -3.22 19.38
CA THR A 370 47.00 -3.23 18.63
C THR A 370 46.32 -1.86 18.68
N ARG A 371 46.33 -1.20 19.84
CA ARG A 371 45.76 0.15 20.04
C ARG A 371 46.52 1.23 19.25
N GLY A 372 47.85 1.11 19.13
CA GLY A 372 48.68 1.99 18.29
C GLY A 372 48.54 1.77 16.76
N ARG A 373 48.04 0.61 16.32
CA ARG A 373 47.80 0.33 14.88
C ARG A 373 46.43 0.79 14.40
N VAL A 374 45.40 0.69 15.25
CA VAL A 374 44.05 1.18 14.93
C VAL A 374 44.01 2.71 14.90
N THR A 375 44.65 3.38 15.87
CA THR A 375 44.75 4.85 15.91
C THR A 375 45.58 5.43 14.75
N ARG A 376 46.60 4.72 14.28
CA ARG A 376 47.42 5.11 13.10
C ARG A 376 46.76 4.75 11.75
N ALA A 377 45.75 3.88 11.73
CA ALA A 377 44.96 3.60 10.52
C ALA A 377 43.94 4.71 10.20
N LEU A 378 43.54 5.50 11.20
CA LEU A 378 42.59 6.62 11.09
C LEU A 378 43.25 7.96 10.69
N SER A 379 44.56 7.99 10.42
CA SER A 379 45.21 9.17 9.83
C SER A 379 44.71 9.36 8.39
N GLY A 380 44.23 10.56 8.04
CA GLY A 380 43.42 10.83 6.83
C GLY A 380 43.95 10.35 5.47
N GLY A 381 45.27 10.16 5.30
CA GLY A 381 45.84 9.60 4.07
C GLY A 381 45.66 8.08 3.89
N ARG A 382 45.52 7.32 4.97
CA ARG A 382 45.41 5.84 4.92
C ARG A 382 43.98 5.35 4.76
N ILE A 383 43.00 6.11 5.23
CA ILE A 383 41.59 5.76 5.07
C ILE A 383 41.19 5.75 3.59
N LEU A 384 41.71 6.69 2.79
CA LEU A 384 41.48 6.73 1.34
C LEU A 384 42.07 5.48 0.64
N LEU A 385 43.24 5.01 1.08
CA LEU A 385 43.84 3.77 0.56
C LEU A 385 43.02 2.53 0.92
N ILE A 386 42.49 2.47 2.15
CA ILE A 386 41.60 1.39 2.60
C ILE A 386 40.32 1.39 1.77
N VAL A 387 39.64 2.55 1.64
CA VAL A 387 38.43 2.69 0.84
C VAL A 387 38.69 2.31 -0.61
N LYS A 388 39.78 2.79 -1.21
CA LYS A 388 40.17 2.43 -2.59
C LYS A 388 40.40 0.92 -2.74
N SER A 389 41.06 0.27 -1.78
CA SER A 389 41.29 -1.17 -1.80
C SER A 389 39.97 -1.95 -1.66
N LEU A 390 39.10 -1.57 -0.73
CA LEU A 390 37.78 -2.19 -0.57
C LEU A 390 36.88 -2.00 -1.79
N LEU A 391 36.88 -0.82 -2.42
CA LEU A 391 36.12 -0.58 -3.64
C LEU A 391 36.66 -1.37 -4.84
N LEU A 392 37.97 -1.28 -5.11
CA LEU A 392 38.55 -1.89 -6.31
C LEU A 392 38.73 -3.41 -6.16
N ASP A 393 39.24 -3.87 -5.03
CA ASP A 393 39.62 -5.27 -4.83
C ASP A 393 38.54 -6.06 -4.06
N GLY A 394 37.69 -5.39 -3.27
CA GLY A 394 36.52 -5.99 -2.61
C GLY A 394 35.26 -5.96 -3.48
N LEU A 395 34.71 -4.78 -3.76
CA LEU A 395 33.45 -4.60 -4.49
C LEU A 395 33.58 -4.94 -5.98
N LEU A 396 34.55 -4.34 -6.68
CA LEU A 396 34.78 -4.60 -8.11
C LEU A 396 35.58 -5.90 -8.38
N GLN A 397 36.16 -6.50 -7.34
CA GLN A 397 36.89 -7.76 -7.41
C GLN A 397 38.03 -7.74 -8.46
N ARG A 398 38.69 -6.60 -8.64
CA ARG A 398 39.70 -6.36 -9.70
C ARG A 398 40.81 -7.41 -9.75
N ARG A 399 41.26 -7.92 -8.60
CA ARG A 399 42.29 -8.97 -8.55
C ARG A 399 41.80 -10.28 -9.15
N LEU A 400 40.56 -10.65 -8.85
CA LEU A 400 39.94 -11.86 -9.40
C LEU A 400 39.77 -11.70 -10.92
N PHE A 401 39.33 -10.52 -11.37
CA PHE A 401 39.23 -10.20 -12.81
C PHE A 401 40.56 -10.35 -13.55
N ARG A 402 41.65 -9.81 -12.98
CA ARG A 402 43.00 -9.94 -13.55
C ARG A 402 43.50 -11.38 -13.53
N ALA A 403 43.12 -12.17 -12.53
CA ALA A 403 43.55 -13.57 -12.41
C ALA A 403 42.76 -14.53 -13.31
N SER A 404 41.49 -14.27 -13.58
CA SER A 404 40.64 -15.03 -14.50
C SER A 404 39.29 -14.33 -14.66
N ARG A 405 39.01 -13.88 -15.89
CA ARG A 405 37.74 -13.24 -16.25
C ARG A 405 36.54 -14.17 -16.04
N GLU A 406 36.72 -15.46 -16.34
CA GLU A 406 35.70 -16.49 -16.13
C GLU A 406 35.35 -16.66 -14.64
N ARG A 407 36.36 -16.85 -13.77
CA ARG A 407 36.13 -16.95 -12.31
C ARG A 407 35.49 -15.69 -11.75
N TRP A 408 35.91 -14.52 -12.25
CA TRP A 408 35.30 -13.26 -11.88
C TRP A 408 33.83 -13.20 -12.28
N LEU A 409 33.48 -13.59 -13.51
CA LEU A 409 32.09 -13.58 -13.97
C LEU A 409 31.22 -14.51 -13.12
N LEU A 410 31.65 -15.75 -12.90
CA LEU A 410 30.89 -16.72 -12.10
C LEU A 410 30.71 -16.26 -10.65
N HIS A 411 31.75 -15.65 -10.06
CA HIS A 411 31.65 -15.09 -8.71
C HIS A 411 30.80 -13.82 -8.67
N ALA A 412 30.88 -12.97 -9.69
CA ALA A 412 30.06 -11.76 -9.84
C ALA A 412 28.56 -12.09 -9.92
N LEU A 413 28.20 -13.18 -10.63
CA LEU A 413 26.84 -13.71 -10.70
C LEU A 413 26.29 -14.18 -9.34
N ILE A 414 27.14 -14.44 -8.35
CA ILE A 414 26.72 -14.76 -6.99
C ILE A 414 26.76 -13.51 -6.12
N PHE A 415 27.90 -12.82 -6.09
CA PHE A 415 28.18 -11.72 -5.18
C PHE A 415 27.29 -10.49 -5.41
N TYR A 416 27.13 -10.02 -6.65
CA TYR A 416 26.36 -8.79 -6.90
C TYR A 416 24.87 -8.95 -6.58
N PRO A 417 24.22 -10.09 -6.86
CA PRO A 417 22.88 -10.38 -6.34
C PRO A 417 22.75 -10.26 -4.82
N PHE A 418 23.66 -10.83 -4.02
CA PHE A 418 23.61 -10.67 -2.56
C PHE A 418 23.81 -9.23 -2.11
N VAL A 419 24.78 -8.52 -2.71
CA VAL A 419 24.99 -7.09 -2.42
C VAL A 419 23.76 -6.27 -2.76
N PHE A 420 23.17 -6.50 -3.94
CA PHE A 420 21.93 -5.85 -4.37
C PHE A 420 20.80 -6.10 -3.37
N ARG A 421 20.52 -7.36 -3.04
CA ARG A 421 19.41 -7.73 -2.15
C ARG A 421 19.57 -7.17 -0.74
N PHE A 422 20.80 -7.21 -0.20
CA PHE A 422 21.13 -6.61 1.09
C PHE A 422 20.91 -5.10 1.08
N ILE A 423 21.44 -4.37 0.07
CA ILE A 423 21.28 -2.91 -0.03
C ILE A 423 19.81 -2.55 -0.23
N TRP A 424 19.10 -3.22 -1.14
CA TRP A 424 17.68 -2.99 -1.37
C TRP A 424 16.86 -3.19 -0.10
N GLY A 425 17.09 -4.31 0.61
CA GLY A 425 16.43 -4.60 1.87
C GLY A 425 16.73 -3.59 2.97
N MET A 426 17.99 -3.18 3.10
CA MET A 426 18.42 -2.19 4.09
C MET A 426 17.84 -0.81 3.80
N VAL A 427 17.83 -0.38 2.54
CA VAL A 427 17.22 0.90 2.13
C VAL A 427 15.72 0.86 2.39
N GLY A 428 15.03 -0.22 2.02
CA GLY A 428 13.60 -0.40 2.30
C GLY A 428 13.29 -0.33 3.80
N LEU A 429 14.08 -1.02 4.64
CA LEU A 429 13.93 -1.00 6.11
C LEU A 429 14.19 0.40 6.70
N ILE A 430 15.29 1.06 6.33
CA ILE A 430 15.61 2.39 6.85
C ILE A 430 14.55 3.41 6.41
N ALA A 431 14.11 3.32 5.16
CA ALA A 431 13.11 4.21 4.61
C ALA A 431 11.73 4.03 5.26
N SER A 432 11.30 2.79 5.50
CA SER A 432 10.01 2.55 6.17
C SER A 432 10.02 2.99 7.63
N LEU A 433 11.15 2.91 8.33
CA LEU A 433 11.28 3.36 9.71
C LEU A 433 11.49 4.87 9.85
N GLY A 434 12.26 5.48 8.93
CA GLY A 434 12.64 6.89 9.00
C GLY A 434 11.69 7.85 8.28
N TRP A 435 11.12 7.40 7.16
CA TRP A 435 10.25 8.20 6.28
C TRP A 435 9.07 7.37 5.74
N PRO A 436 8.19 6.84 6.61
CA PRO A 436 7.07 5.97 6.21
C PRO A 436 6.07 6.65 5.27
N GLN A 437 6.04 7.99 5.20
CA GLN A 437 5.22 8.74 4.25
C GLN A 437 5.73 8.64 2.80
N TRP A 438 6.97 8.21 2.57
CA TRP A 438 7.51 8.08 1.21
C TRP A 438 6.99 6.79 0.56
N PRO A 439 6.18 6.87 -0.53
CA PRO A 439 5.58 5.69 -1.14
C PRO A 439 6.60 4.68 -1.68
N GLY A 440 7.80 5.17 -2.04
CA GLY A 440 8.89 4.32 -2.53
C GLY A 440 9.37 3.30 -1.51
N ALA A 441 9.29 3.60 -0.20
CA ALA A 441 9.64 2.64 0.84
C ALA A 441 8.76 1.39 0.77
N TRP A 442 7.45 1.59 0.65
CA TRP A 442 6.48 0.50 0.56
C TRP A 442 6.59 -0.27 -0.75
N ALA A 443 6.81 0.41 -1.88
CA ALA A 443 7.04 -0.24 -3.17
C ALA A 443 8.28 -1.16 -3.16
N MET A 444 9.34 -0.79 -2.42
CA MET A 444 10.54 -1.61 -2.27
C MET A 444 10.32 -2.85 -1.40
N LEU A 445 9.42 -2.77 -0.41
CA LEU A 445 9.09 -3.85 0.52
C LEU A 445 7.98 -4.77 -0.02
N GLU A 446 7.11 -4.25 -0.88
CA GLU A 446 6.02 -4.98 -1.50
C GLU A 446 6.54 -6.01 -2.50
N LYS A 447 6.33 -7.29 -2.19
CA LYS A 447 6.80 -8.42 -3.00
C LYS A 447 6.15 -8.49 -4.39
N ASN A 448 4.91 -8.02 -4.51
CA ASN A 448 4.17 -8.02 -5.77
C ASN A 448 4.43 -6.77 -6.61
N HIS A 449 5.15 -5.76 -6.09
CA HIS A 449 5.45 -4.57 -6.88
C HIS A 449 6.31 -4.97 -8.09
N PRO A 450 5.93 -4.62 -9.34
CA PRO A 450 6.55 -5.14 -10.56
C PRO A 450 8.08 -5.10 -10.58
N LEU A 451 8.65 -3.96 -10.16
CA LEU A 451 10.11 -3.78 -10.12
C LEU A 451 10.77 -4.68 -9.07
N THR A 452 10.16 -4.77 -7.88
CA THR A 452 10.69 -5.56 -6.76
C THR A 452 10.63 -7.05 -7.11
N ALA A 453 9.47 -7.51 -7.59
CA ALA A 453 9.25 -8.87 -8.06
C ALA A 453 10.28 -9.28 -9.13
N PHE A 454 10.42 -8.47 -10.19
CA PHE A 454 11.37 -8.75 -11.27
C PHE A 454 12.82 -8.80 -10.79
N LEU A 455 13.28 -7.82 -10.01
CA LEU A 455 14.68 -7.76 -9.59
C LEU A 455 15.04 -8.87 -8.61
N PHE A 456 14.13 -9.24 -7.71
CA PHE A 456 14.36 -10.35 -6.77
C PHE A 456 14.30 -11.71 -7.49
N ASP A 457 13.42 -11.87 -8.47
CA ASP A 457 13.37 -13.09 -9.26
C ASP A 457 14.60 -13.20 -10.18
N LEU A 458 15.02 -12.13 -10.85
CA LEU A 458 16.25 -12.10 -11.66
C LEU A 458 17.51 -12.35 -10.82
N SER A 459 17.64 -11.71 -9.66
CA SER A 459 18.85 -11.88 -8.85
C SER A 459 18.98 -13.29 -8.27
N GLY A 460 17.88 -14.00 -8.01
CA GLY A 460 17.92 -15.42 -7.61
C GLY A 460 18.46 -16.33 -8.71
N ILE A 461 18.05 -16.11 -9.97
CA ILE A 461 18.46 -16.97 -11.08
C ILE A 461 19.93 -16.72 -11.42
N LEU A 462 20.41 -15.48 -11.29
CA LEU A 462 21.84 -15.17 -11.43
C LEU A 462 22.69 -15.94 -10.43
N VAL A 463 22.25 -16.04 -9.16
CA VAL A 463 22.95 -16.84 -8.14
C VAL A 463 22.98 -18.32 -8.54
N LEU A 464 21.85 -18.89 -8.96
CA LEU A 464 21.78 -20.29 -9.39
C LEU A 464 22.69 -20.57 -10.58
N VAL A 465 22.70 -19.70 -11.59
CA VAL A 465 23.58 -19.80 -12.75
C VAL A 465 25.05 -19.69 -12.33
N GLY A 466 25.39 -18.76 -11.42
CA GLY A 466 26.73 -18.62 -10.88
C GLY A 466 27.21 -19.88 -10.14
N VAL A 467 26.38 -20.46 -9.28
CA VAL A 467 26.68 -21.70 -8.55
C VAL A 467 26.83 -22.88 -9.52
N ALA A 468 25.89 -23.06 -10.45
CA ALA A 468 25.95 -24.12 -11.45
C ALA A 468 27.20 -23.99 -12.33
N GLY A 469 27.53 -22.78 -12.78
CA GLY A 469 28.74 -22.51 -13.57
C GLY A 469 30.02 -22.83 -12.80
N MET A 470 30.10 -22.50 -11.50
CA MET A 470 31.24 -22.87 -10.65
C MET A 470 31.39 -24.39 -10.51
N ILE A 471 30.28 -25.13 -10.44
CA ILE A 471 30.26 -26.60 -10.38
C ILE A 471 30.70 -27.20 -11.72
N ILE A 472 30.11 -26.76 -12.84
CA ILE A 472 30.42 -27.23 -14.20
C ILE A 472 31.90 -27.02 -14.51
N ARG A 473 32.41 -25.81 -14.29
CA ARG A 473 33.81 -25.46 -14.50
C ARG A 473 34.74 -26.38 -13.69
N ARG A 474 34.34 -26.74 -12.47
CA ARG A 474 35.12 -27.66 -11.64
C ARG A 474 35.18 -29.06 -12.25
N TYR A 475 34.07 -29.58 -12.77
CA TYR A 475 34.05 -30.88 -13.43
C TYR A 475 34.89 -30.87 -14.71
N GLN A 476 34.83 -29.80 -15.51
CA GLN A 476 35.64 -29.62 -16.72
C GLN A 476 37.14 -29.53 -16.44
N LEU A 477 37.56 -28.96 -15.32
CA LEU A 477 38.99 -28.94 -14.95
C LEU A 477 39.48 -30.25 -14.36
N ARG A 478 38.58 -31.06 -13.79
CA ARG A 478 38.91 -32.38 -13.24
C ARG A 478 39.23 -33.40 -14.35
N SER A 479 38.65 -33.23 -15.54
CA SER A 479 38.99 -34.05 -16.72
C SER A 479 40.35 -33.70 -17.34
N SER A 480 40.95 -32.54 -17.00
CA SER A 480 42.32 -32.17 -17.38
C SER A 480 43.40 -32.63 -16.39
N GLY A 481 43.03 -33.40 -15.37
CA GLY A 481 43.91 -33.89 -14.30
C GLY A 481 43.91 -32.99 -13.03
N PRO A 482 44.16 -33.56 -11.84
CA PRO A 482 44.19 -32.77 -10.60
C PRO A 482 45.37 -31.79 -10.61
N LEU A 483 45.07 -30.48 -10.64
CA LEU A 483 46.09 -29.44 -10.50
C LEU A 483 46.70 -29.48 -9.08
N PRO A 484 48.02 -29.69 -8.94
CA PRO A 484 48.68 -29.72 -7.62
C PRO A 484 48.44 -28.41 -6.86
N GLY A 485 47.96 -28.51 -5.62
CA GLY A 485 47.75 -27.35 -4.73
C GLY A 485 46.40 -26.63 -4.87
N MET A 486 45.47 -27.11 -5.71
CA MET A 486 44.09 -26.59 -5.67
C MET A 486 43.36 -27.13 -4.45
N PRO A 487 42.75 -26.27 -3.64
CA PRO A 487 42.14 -26.72 -2.42
C PRO A 487 40.75 -27.35 -2.71
N ALA A 488 40.30 -28.28 -1.84
CA ALA A 488 39.10 -29.09 -2.04
C ALA A 488 37.82 -28.25 -2.29
N ALA A 489 36.83 -28.84 -2.97
CA ALA A 489 35.57 -28.17 -3.23
C ALA A 489 34.79 -27.96 -1.93
N ASP A 490 34.13 -26.82 -1.81
CA ASP A 490 33.17 -26.57 -0.73
C ASP A 490 31.77 -27.03 -1.14
N TRP A 491 31.59 -28.35 -1.27
CA TRP A 491 30.30 -28.92 -1.67
C TRP A 491 29.15 -28.55 -0.72
N PRO A 492 29.33 -28.58 0.63
CA PRO A 492 28.28 -28.14 1.54
C PRO A 492 27.91 -26.67 1.32
N GLY A 493 28.89 -25.79 1.10
CA GLY A 493 28.62 -24.37 0.79
C GLY A 493 27.79 -24.18 -0.48
N TYR A 494 28.11 -24.90 -1.57
CA TYR A 494 27.31 -24.85 -2.80
C TYR A 494 25.90 -25.42 -2.63
N ALA A 495 25.77 -26.53 -1.89
CA ALA A 495 24.48 -27.15 -1.62
C ALA A 495 23.58 -26.24 -0.79
N LEU A 496 24.11 -25.60 0.25
CA LEU A 496 23.38 -24.63 1.07
C LEU A 496 22.95 -23.41 0.26
N LEU A 497 23.88 -22.83 -0.51
CA LEU A 497 23.60 -21.64 -1.31
C LEU A 497 22.54 -21.90 -2.40
N GLY A 498 22.69 -23.00 -3.14
CA GLY A 498 21.71 -23.42 -4.13
C GLY A 498 20.37 -23.81 -3.50
N GLY A 499 20.41 -24.53 -2.37
CA GLY A 499 19.23 -24.96 -1.63
C GLY A 499 18.38 -23.79 -1.13
N ILE A 500 19.01 -22.75 -0.54
CA ILE A 500 18.29 -21.54 -0.10
C ILE A 500 17.57 -20.89 -1.28
N MET A 501 18.23 -20.72 -2.44
CA MET A 501 17.62 -20.11 -3.63
C MET A 501 16.47 -20.96 -4.18
N ILE A 502 16.66 -22.29 -4.32
CA ILE A 502 15.63 -23.21 -4.85
C ILE A 502 14.40 -23.21 -3.94
N VAL A 503 14.58 -23.40 -2.63
CA VAL A 503 13.46 -23.38 -1.68
C VAL A 503 12.78 -22.00 -1.65
N GLY A 504 13.54 -20.91 -1.85
CA GLY A 504 12.99 -19.56 -2.00
C GLY A 504 12.02 -19.44 -3.20
N TYR A 505 12.36 -19.99 -4.36
CA TYR A 505 11.44 -20.01 -5.51
C TYR A 505 10.23 -20.90 -5.30
N VAL A 506 10.41 -22.05 -4.64
CA VAL A 506 9.27 -22.91 -4.27
C VAL A 506 8.31 -22.16 -3.34
N LEU A 507 8.83 -21.45 -2.35
CA LEU A 507 8.02 -20.62 -1.46
C LEU A 507 7.28 -19.52 -2.20
N GLU A 508 7.94 -18.82 -3.12
CA GLU A 508 7.29 -17.78 -3.90
C GLU A 508 6.17 -18.35 -4.79
N GLY A 509 6.43 -19.48 -5.45
CA GLY A 509 5.43 -20.18 -6.24
C GLY A 509 4.22 -20.64 -5.40
N MET A 510 4.46 -21.19 -4.20
CA MET A 510 3.40 -21.56 -3.26
C MET A 510 2.59 -20.33 -2.83
N ARG A 511 3.25 -19.23 -2.48
CA ARG A 511 2.60 -17.97 -2.09
C ARG A 511 1.70 -17.44 -3.21
N MET A 512 2.20 -17.43 -4.45
CA MET A 512 1.45 -16.95 -5.61
C MET A 512 0.25 -17.88 -5.93
N ALA A 513 0.42 -19.20 -5.82
CA ALA A 513 -0.65 -20.17 -5.99
C ALA A 513 -1.76 -19.98 -4.93
N MET A 514 -1.39 -19.77 -3.66
CA MET A 514 -2.34 -19.52 -2.57
C MET A 514 -3.09 -18.19 -2.73
N THR A 515 -2.36 -17.13 -3.06
CA THR A 515 -2.93 -15.76 -3.14
C THR A 515 -3.67 -15.49 -4.46
N GLY A 516 -3.53 -16.37 -5.46
CA GLY A 516 -4.18 -16.19 -6.76
C GLY A 516 -3.49 -15.19 -7.68
N SER A 517 -2.19 -14.94 -7.47
CA SER A 517 -1.33 -14.02 -8.23
C SER A 517 -1.91 -12.60 -8.38
N PRO A 518 -1.92 -11.79 -7.29
CA PRO A 518 -2.35 -10.39 -7.35
C PRO A 518 -1.60 -9.55 -8.39
N ALA A 519 -2.13 -8.36 -8.71
CA ALA A 519 -1.51 -7.46 -9.68
C ALA A 519 -0.01 -7.25 -9.41
N GLY A 520 0.80 -7.37 -10.46
CA GLY A 520 2.26 -7.23 -10.39
C GLY A 520 3.03 -8.50 -9.99
N ALA A 521 2.39 -9.50 -9.38
CA ALA A 521 3.07 -10.73 -8.94
C ALA A 521 3.73 -11.51 -10.10
N SER A 522 3.12 -11.48 -11.29
CA SER A 522 3.64 -12.17 -12.49
C SER A 522 4.99 -11.66 -12.99
N TRP A 523 5.48 -10.51 -12.50
CA TRP A 523 6.83 -10.03 -12.80
C TRP A 523 7.93 -10.88 -12.13
N ALA A 524 7.59 -11.62 -11.07
CA ALA A 524 8.43 -12.69 -10.55
C ALA A 524 8.34 -13.91 -11.47
N PHE A 525 8.99 -13.86 -12.62
CA PHE A 525 8.75 -14.79 -13.74
C PHE A 525 9.07 -16.26 -13.42
N VAL A 526 10.10 -16.56 -12.62
CA VAL A 526 10.34 -17.93 -12.13
C VAL A 526 9.30 -18.30 -11.08
N GLY A 527 9.00 -17.41 -10.14
CA GLY A 527 7.92 -17.61 -9.15
C GLY A 527 6.58 -17.93 -9.81
N ASP A 528 6.19 -17.18 -10.85
CA ASP A 528 4.97 -17.38 -11.65
C ASP A 528 5.00 -18.70 -12.44
N ALA A 529 6.16 -19.05 -13.01
CA ALA A 529 6.31 -20.35 -13.67
C ALA A 529 6.14 -21.50 -12.67
N VAL A 530 6.72 -21.40 -11.48
CA VAL A 530 6.57 -22.40 -10.41
C VAL A 530 5.12 -22.43 -9.91
N SER A 531 4.46 -21.28 -9.71
CA SER A 531 3.08 -21.23 -9.22
C SER A 531 2.11 -21.92 -10.18
N ARG A 532 2.32 -21.77 -11.50
CA ARG A 532 1.51 -22.47 -12.52
C ARG A 532 1.60 -23.98 -12.40
N LEU A 533 2.79 -24.51 -12.07
CA LEU A 533 2.99 -25.95 -11.82
C LEU A 533 2.31 -26.43 -10.52
N LEU A 534 1.99 -25.50 -9.62
CA LEU A 534 1.38 -25.78 -8.32
C LEU A 534 -0.13 -25.46 -8.29
N THR A 535 -0.72 -25.07 -9.43
CA THR A 535 -2.14 -24.69 -9.53
C THR A 535 -3.05 -25.84 -9.09
N GLY A 536 -4.05 -25.54 -8.26
CA GLY A 536 -5.03 -26.51 -7.76
C GLY A 536 -4.58 -27.31 -6.54
N LEU A 537 -3.36 -27.09 -6.04
CA LEU A 537 -2.89 -27.64 -4.78
C LEU A 537 -3.18 -26.68 -3.62
N GLU A 538 -3.44 -27.25 -2.45
CA GLU A 538 -3.71 -26.53 -1.20
C GLU A 538 -2.40 -26.43 -0.40
N PHE A 539 -2.05 -25.21 0.04
CA PHE A 539 -0.81 -24.96 0.77
C PHE A 539 -0.98 -24.15 2.05
N THR A 540 -2.18 -23.72 2.43
CA THR A 540 -2.40 -22.89 3.63
C THR A 540 -1.80 -23.56 4.87
N ASN A 541 -1.93 -24.88 5.01
CA ASN A 541 -1.40 -25.64 6.14
C ASN A 541 0.09 -26.03 6.01
N THR A 542 0.65 -26.05 4.80
CA THR A 542 2.02 -26.55 4.55
C THR A 542 3.05 -25.46 4.33
N TYR A 543 2.61 -24.27 3.86
CA TYR A 543 3.46 -23.13 3.56
C TYR A 543 4.41 -22.76 4.70
N GLY A 544 3.90 -22.72 5.93
CA GLY A 544 4.69 -22.34 7.10
C GLY A 544 5.88 -23.27 7.37
N TYR A 545 5.76 -24.57 7.09
CA TYR A 545 6.87 -25.52 7.25
C TYR A 545 7.95 -25.32 6.20
N VAL A 546 7.57 -25.06 4.95
CA VAL A 546 8.52 -24.75 3.88
C VAL A 546 9.22 -23.41 4.16
N TRP A 547 8.50 -22.46 4.77
CA TRP A 547 9.06 -21.18 5.20
C TRP A 547 10.15 -21.40 6.27
N TYR A 548 9.85 -22.23 7.28
CA TYR A 548 10.84 -22.58 8.30
C TYR A 548 12.00 -23.40 7.75
N LEU A 549 11.78 -24.25 6.74
CA LEU A 549 12.88 -24.93 6.04
C LEU A 549 13.82 -23.93 5.38
N HIS A 550 13.30 -22.91 4.71
CA HIS A 550 14.10 -21.85 4.10
C HIS A 550 14.90 -21.05 5.16
N ALA A 551 14.25 -20.69 6.27
CA ALA A 551 14.91 -20.04 7.40
C ALA A 551 16.00 -20.94 8.02
N ALA A 552 15.73 -22.22 8.20
CA ALA A 552 16.68 -23.20 8.73
C ALA A 552 17.90 -23.39 7.82
N LEU A 553 17.70 -23.45 6.49
CA LEU A 553 18.81 -23.53 5.53
C LEU A 553 19.70 -22.27 5.59
N THR A 554 19.09 -21.10 5.74
CA THR A 554 19.82 -19.84 5.95
C THR A 554 20.60 -19.88 7.27
N GLY A 555 19.98 -20.40 8.33
CA GLY A 555 20.60 -20.59 9.65
C GLY A 555 21.79 -21.52 9.59
N ALA A 556 21.63 -22.67 8.94
CA ALA A 556 22.68 -23.65 8.70
C ALA A 556 23.85 -23.05 7.92
N PHE A 557 23.58 -22.21 6.90
CA PHE A 557 24.64 -21.50 6.17
C PHE A 557 25.43 -20.57 7.09
N VAL A 558 24.76 -19.77 7.92
CA VAL A 558 25.42 -18.87 8.88
C VAL A 558 26.27 -19.65 9.88
N VAL A 559 25.74 -20.72 10.48
CA VAL A 559 26.48 -21.60 11.41
C VAL A 559 27.68 -22.26 10.73
N TYR A 560 27.57 -22.58 9.44
CA TYR A 560 28.63 -23.20 8.66
C TYR A 560 29.77 -22.22 8.30
N LEU A 561 29.52 -20.91 8.27
CA LEU A 561 30.50 -19.89 7.86
C LEU A 561 31.87 -20.02 8.55
N PRO A 562 32.00 -20.00 9.89
CA PRO A 562 33.31 -19.99 10.56
C PRO A 562 34.16 -21.23 10.29
N PHE A 563 33.54 -22.34 9.87
CA PHE A 563 34.20 -23.62 9.64
C PHE A 563 34.45 -23.93 8.15
N SER A 564 34.04 -23.03 7.25
CA SER A 564 34.01 -23.29 5.81
C SER A 564 34.91 -22.36 5.01
N ARG A 565 35.03 -22.62 3.71
CA ARG A 565 35.74 -21.73 2.80
C ARG A 565 34.95 -20.47 2.53
N MET A 566 33.65 -20.45 2.83
CA MET A 566 32.77 -19.29 2.73
C MET A 566 33.11 -18.20 3.76
N PHE A 567 33.92 -18.50 4.78
CA PHE A 567 34.44 -17.50 5.71
C PHE A 567 35.23 -16.36 5.04
N HIS A 568 35.68 -16.56 3.79
CA HIS A 568 36.30 -15.51 2.98
C HIS A 568 35.39 -14.28 2.80
N MET A 569 34.07 -14.44 2.87
CA MET A 569 33.12 -13.32 2.80
C MET A 569 33.35 -12.29 3.93
N ILE A 570 33.78 -12.75 5.11
CA ILE A 570 34.08 -11.90 6.25
C ILE A 570 35.57 -11.50 6.26
N MET A 571 36.47 -12.48 6.07
CA MET A 571 37.90 -12.23 6.24
C MET A 571 38.57 -11.53 5.07
N ALA A 572 38.08 -11.68 3.84
CA ALA A 572 38.73 -11.05 2.69
C ALA A 572 38.71 -9.51 2.79
N PRO A 573 37.57 -8.84 3.08
CA PRO A 573 37.54 -7.40 3.32
C PRO A 573 38.44 -6.97 4.48
N VAL A 574 38.42 -7.70 5.61
CA VAL A 574 39.26 -7.41 6.79
C VAL A 574 40.74 -7.47 6.45
N VAL A 575 41.18 -8.54 5.79
CA VAL A 575 42.59 -8.72 5.40
C VAL A 575 43.02 -7.69 4.35
N MET A 576 42.15 -7.31 3.42
CA MET A 576 42.43 -6.23 2.45
C MET A 576 42.61 -4.89 3.16
N ALA A 577 41.68 -4.52 4.05
CA ALA A 577 41.78 -3.30 4.83
C ALA A 577 43.06 -3.26 5.66
N MET A 578 43.42 -4.37 6.33
CA MET A 578 44.67 -4.48 7.09
C MET A 578 45.93 -4.35 6.21
N LYS A 579 45.92 -4.91 5.00
CA LYS A 579 47.06 -4.80 4.06
C LYS A 579 47.22 -3.38 3.52
N ALA A 580 46.11 -2.73 3.18
CA ALA A 580 46.08 -1.34 2.75
C ALA A 580 46.57 -0.39 3.87
N ALA A 581 46.10 -0.59 5.10
CA ALA A 581 46.53 0.19 6.28
C ALA A 581 48.03 0.07 6.59
N ASN A 582 48.63 -1.09 6.27
CA ASN A 582 50.05 -1.37 6.48
C ASN A 582 50.95 -0.98 5.29
N GLY A 583 50.41 -0.36 4.24
CA GLY A 583 51.19 0.16 3.10
C GLY A 583 51.83 -0.89 2.19
N ARG A 584 51.49 -2.19 2.35
CA ARG A 584 52.10 -3.28 1.54
C ARG A 584 51.59 -3.34 0.10
N GLU A 585 50.52 -2.63 -0.24
CA GLU A 585 50.00 -2.54 -1.61
C GLU A 585 50.75 -1.52 -2.49
N ALA A 586 51.46 -0.55 -1.91
CA ALA A 586 52.19 0.45 -2.67
C ALA A 586 53.51 -0.07 -3.30
N ARG A 587 53.91 -1.32 -3.02
CA ARG A 587 55.24 -1.87 -3.39
C ARG A 587 55.23 -2.99 -4.43
N LYS A 588 54.07 -3.36 -4.97
CA LYS A 588 53.93 -4.40 -6.03
C LYS A 588 52.89 -3.99 -7.07
N LEU A 589 53.09 -2.81 -7.66
CA LEU A 589 52.55 -2.43 -8.96
C LEU A 589 53.68 -2.50 -9.97
#